data_AF-A0A5Q4ZAT4-F1
#
_entry.id   AF-A0A5Q4ZAT4-F1
#
_cell.length_a   1.000
_cell.length_b   1.000
_cell.length_c   1.000
_cell.angle_alpha   90.00
_cell.angle_beta   90.00
_cell.angle_gamma   90.00
#
_symmetry.space_group_name_H-M   'P 1'
#
loop_
_entity.id
_entity.type
_entity.pdbx_description
1 polymer ?
#
loop_
_entity_poly.entity_id
_entity_poly.type
_entity_poly.pdbx_seq_one_letter_code
_entity_poly.pdbx_strand_id
1 'polypeptide(L)'
;MPGLIDARTHISFGEARSEEELALYTPVEFRALKAIWHAKKVLQAGVTSAFDAATTYNVAQSVRDAIDSGMFDGPRFAVSGRQLTSHQGLEDSFPNSMEFPPGHVGVLIRDASDLIEQIRYQVKDGVDAIKVSGSNDSLITPDSLDGAAYMDEEFATIAKEAHRLGRMCTVHARSRDAGIGAALSS
;
A
#
# COMPACT_ATOMS: atom_id res chain seq x y z
N MET A 1 12.88 -24.01 14.29
CA MET A 1 12.13 -22.84 14.78
C MET A 1 10.88 -22.66 13.90
N PRO A 2 9.81 -22.01 14.39
CA PRO A 2 8.73 -21.54 13.51
C PRO A 2 9.28 -20.61 12.41
N GLY A 3 8.56 -20.50 11.28
CA GLY A 3 8.94 -19.59 10.21
C GLY A 3 8.78 -18.12 10.61
N LEU A 4 9.59 -17.25 10.01
CA LEU A 4 9.55 -15.80 10.28
C LEU A 4 8.28 -15.17 9.70
N ILE A 5 7.87 -14.04 10.27
CA ILE A 5 6.76 -13.23 9.80
C ILE A 5 7.29 -11.83 9.53
N ASP A 6 7.05 -11.31 8.31
CA ASP A 6 7.37 -9.94 7.94
C ASP A 6 6.09 -9.09 7.93
N ALA A 7 6.04 -8.09 8.80
CA ALA A 7 4.87 -7.24 8.94
C ALA A 7 4.79 -6.12 7.90
N ARG A 8 5.79 -5.94 7.01
CA ARG A 8 5.78 -4.89 5.99
C ARG A 8 6.72 -5.19 4.84
N THR A 9 6.13 -5.63 3.73
CA THR A 9 6.82 -5.89 2.46
C THR A 9 6.17 -5.11 1.31
N HIS A 10 6.87 -5.05 0.18
CA HIS A 10 6.40 -4.43 -1.06
C HIS A 10 6.89 -5.27 -2.25
N ILE A 11 6.20 -6.38 -2.55
CA ILE A 11 6.73 -7.38 -3.49
C ILE A 11 6.75 -6.89 -4.94
N SER A 12 5.88 -5.95 -5.31
CA SER A 12 5.85 -5.38 -6.66
C SER A 12 6.90 -4.28 -6.88
N PHE A 13 7.49 -3.73 -5.82
CA PHE A 13 8.44 -2.63 -5.92
C PHE A 13 9.78 -3.12 -6.51
N GLY A 14 10.23 -4.28 -6.04
CA GLY A 14 11.56 -4.78 -6.36
C GLY A 14 12.66 -3.82 -5.91
N GLU A 15 13.69 -3.64 -6.73
CA GLU A 15 14.82 -2.73 -6.44
C GLU A 15 14.70 -1.41 -7.23
N ALA A 16 13.50 -0.82 -7.22
CA ALA A 16 13.26 0.45 -7.89
C ALA A 16 14.09 1.58 -7.26
N ARG A 17 14.57 2.50 -8.11
CA ARG A 17 15.41 3.63 -7.71
C ARG A 17 14.67 4.96 -7.68
N SER A 18 13.46 5.00 -8.23
CA SER A 18 12.61 6.19 -8.25
C SER A 18 11.14 5.82 -8.36
N GLU A 19 10.27 6.78 -8.05
CA GLU A 19 8.82 6.64 -8.19
C GLU A 19 8.40 6.41 -9.65
N GLU A 20 9.11 6.99 -10.62
CA GLU A 20 8.84 6.78 -12.04
C GLU A 20 9.12 5.34 -12.49
N GLU A 21 10.14 4.68 -11.92
CA GLU A 21 10.38 3.26 -12.18
C GLU A 21 9.22 2.39 -11.66
N LEU A 22 8.66 2.75 -10.50
CA LEU A 22 7.50 2.09 -9.91
C LEU A 22 6.21 2.38 -10.66
N ALA A 23 6.00 3.61 -11.13
CA ALA A 23 4.72 4.08 -11.63
C ALA A 23 4.61 4.06 -13.17
N LEU A 24 5.67 4.41 -13.89
CA LEU A 24 5.61 4.75 -15.33
C LEU A 24 6.32 3.75 -16.24
N TYR A 25 7.57 3.37 -15.94
CA TYR A 25 8.44 2.77 -16.94
C TYR A 25 8.23 1.27 -17.17
N THR A 26 7.46 0.61 -16.32
CA THR A 26 7.36 -0.85 -16.29
C THR A 26 5.92 -1.30 -16.57
N PRO A 27 5.68 -2.17 -17.58
CA PRO A 27 4.35 -2.71 -17.82
C PRO A 27 3.89 -3.61 -16.66
N VAL A 28 2.58 -3.68 -16.43
CA VAL A 28 2.00 -4.43 -15.29
C VAL A 28 2.37 -5.91 -15.29
N GLU A 29 2.49 -6.52 -16.47
CA GLU A 29 2.86 -7.91 -16.66
C GLU A 29 4.26 -8.17 -16.10
N PHE A 30 5.22 -7.28 -16.38
CA PHE A 30 6.57 -7.42 -15.84
C PHE A 30 6.59 -7.17 -14.33
N ARG A 31 5.79 -6.24 -13.81
CA ARG A 31 5.64 -6.03 -12.35
C ARG A 31 5.14 -7.29 -11.65
N ALA A 32 4.17 -7.99 -12.23
CA ALA A 32 3.66 -9.26 -11.70
C ALA A 32 4.71 -10.38 -11.72
N LEU A 33 5.44 -10.55 -12.83
CA LEU A 33 6.53 -11.53 -12.95
C LEU A 33 7.66 -11.25 -11.95
N LYS A 34 8.03 -9.97 -11.79
CA LYS A 34 9.01 -9.52 -10.80
C LYS A 34 8.53 -9.82 -9.38
N ALA A 35 7.27 -9.54 -9.08
CA ALA A 35 6.68 -9.76 -7.76
C ALA A 35 6.68 -11.24 -7.35
N ILE A 36 6.25 -12.15 -8.23
CA ILE A 36 6.27 -13.57 -7.89
C ILE A 36 7.70 -14.11 -7.74
N TRP A 37 8.64 -13.58 -8.51
CA TRP A 37 10.06 -13.91 -8.35
C TRP A 37 10.62 -13.46 -6.99
N HIS A 38 10.26 -12.26 -6.52
CA HIS A 38 10.64 -11.77 -5.18
C HIS A 38 9.94 -12.55 -4.06
N ALA A 39 8.67 -12.92 -4.21
CA ALA A 39 7.94 -13.73 -3.22
C ALA A 39 8.67 -15.05 -2.90
N LYS A 40 9.20 -15.72 -3.93
CA LYS A 40 10.01 -16.93 -3.74
C LYS A 40 11.29 -16.67 -2.93
N LYS A 41 11.96 -15.53 -3.15
CA LYS A 41 13.15 -15.15 -2.39
C LYS A 41 12.82 -14.89 -0.91
N VAL A 42 11.69 -14.23 -0.64
CA VAL A 42 11.20 -14.00 0.73
C VAL A 42 11.00 -15.33 1.46
N LEU A 43 10.38 -16.32 0.79
CA LEU A 43 10.23 -17.67 1.35
C LEU A 43 11.58 -18.34 1.63
N GLN A 44 12.53 -18.25 0.68
CA GLN A 44 13.87 -18.82 0.82
C GLN A 44 14.69 -18.18 1.96
N ALA A 45 14.38 -16.94 2.34
CA ALA A 45 14.97 -16.28 3.50
C ALA A 45 14.38 -16.76 4.85
N GLY A 46 13.40 -17.67 4.83
CA GLY A 46 12.76 -18.23 6.03
C GLY A 46 11.51 -17.48 6.48
N VAL A 47 11.04 -16.48 5.73
CA VAL A 47 9.76 -15.80 5.96
C VAL A 47 8.64 -16.67 5.39
N THR A 48 7.70 -17.07 6.24
CA THR A 48 6.59 -17.97 5.85
C THR A 48 5.23 -17.28 5.81
N SER A 49 5.14 -16.08 6.37
CA SER A 49 4.01 -15.17 6.26
C SER A 49 4.50 -13.74 6.12
N ALA A 50 3.84 -12.96 5.28
CA ALA A 50 4.22 -11.58 5.04
C ALA A 50 2.98 -10.70 4.79
N PHE A 51 3.08 -9.41 5.11
CA PHE A 51 2.09 -8.41 4.73
C PHE A 51 2.64 -7.56 3.60
N ASP A 52 2.00 -7.56 2.44
CA ASP A 52 2.28 -6.58 1.38
C ASP A 52 1.50 -5.31 1.66
N ALA A 53 2.22 -4.27 2.06
CA ALA A 53 1.65 -3.04 2.59
C ALA A 53 1.31 -2.00 1.52
N ALA A 54 1.78 -2.18 0.29
CA ALA A 54 1.39 -1.38 -0.86
C ALA A 54 1.88 -2.04 -2.14
N THR A 55 1.07 -1.99 -3.20
CA THR A 55 1.41 -2.60 -4.48
C THR A 55 1.04 -1.71 -5.67
N THR A 56 1.76 -1.84 -6.77
CA THR A 56 1.36 -1.27 -8.06
C THR A 56 0.15 -2.04 -8.62
N TYR A 57 -0.84 -1.33 -9.17
CA TYR A 57 -2.08 -1.95 -9.66
C TYR A 57 -2.68 -2.89 -8.59
N ASN A 58 -3.02 -4.14 -8.97
CA ASN A 58 -3.50 -5.20 -8.08
C ASN A 58 -2.52 -6.39 -8.05
N VAL A 59 -1.21 -6.11 -8.21
CA VAL A 59 -0.20 -7.15 -8.37
C VAL A 59 -0.09 -8.05 -7.14
N ALA A 60 -0.11 -7.49 -5.93
CA ALA A 60 0.01 -8.29 -4.71
C ALA A 60 -1.16 -9.25 -4.50
N GLN A 61 -2.39 -8.82 -4.82
CA GLN A 61 -3.58 -9.68 -4.79
C GLN A 61 -3.41 -10.87 -5.72
N SER A 62 -3.00 -10.62 -6.97
CA SER A 62 -2.77 -11.69 -7.95
C SER A 62 -1.66 -12.65 -7.52
N VAL A 63 -0.58 -12.15 -6.91
CA VAL A 63 0.51 -12.98 -6.40
C VAL A 63 0.08 -13.82 -5.20
N ARG A 64 -0.65 -13.24 -4.23
CA ARG A 64 -1.23 -13.97 -3.10
C ARG A 64 -2.10 -15.11 -3.60
N ASP A 65 -3.06 -14.83 -4.48
CA ASP A 65 -4.02 -15.82 -4.97
C ASP A 65 -3.32 -16.94 -5.78
N ALA A 66 -2.26 -16.60 -6.52
CA ALA A 66 -1.44 -17.59 -7.24
C ALA A 66 -0.64 -18.50 -6.28
N ILE A 67 -0.16 -17.97 -5.15
CA ILE A 67 0.52 -18.77 -4.12
C ILE A 67 -0.51 -19.63 -3.36
N ASP A 68 -1.63 -19.05 -2.94
CA ASP A 68 -2.67 -19.75 -2.17
C ASP A 68 -3.33 -20.89 -2.97
N SER A 69 -3.42 -20.75 -4.30
CA SER A 69 -3.88 -21.82 -5.19
C SER A 69 -2.83 -22.90 -5.46
N GLY A 70 -1.60 -22.73 -4.97
CA GLY A 70 -0.48 -23.66 -5.18
C GLY A 70 0.15 -23.58 -6.57
N MET A 71 -0.13 -22.51 -7.34
CA MET A 71 0.49 -22.30 -8.65
C MET A 71 1.99 -21.97 -8.54
N PHE A 72 2.38 -21.30 -7.46
CA PHE A 72 3.77 -20.91 -7.19
C PHE A 72 4.12 -21.04 -5.70
N ASP A 73 5.39 -21.28 -5.41
CA ASP A 73 5.90 -21.24 -4.04
C ASP A 73 6.10 -19.80 -3.55
N GLY A 74 5.59 -19.49 -2.35
CA GLY A 74 5.82 -18.22 -1.67
C GLY A 74 5.31 -18.26 -0.22
N PRO A 75 5.54 -17.20 0.58
CA PRO A 75 4.93 -17.09 1.89
C PRO A 75 3.43 -16.84 1.76
N ARG A 76 2.66 -17.11 2.83
CA ARG A 76 1.26 -16.67 2.89
C ARG A 76 1.21 -15.16 3.01
N PHE A 77 0.54 -14.49 2.08
CA PHE A 77 0.42 -13.03 2.10
C PHE A 77 -0.92 -12.57 2.66
N ALA A 78 -0.87 -11.53 3.49
CA ALA A 78 -1.96 -10.56 3.57
C ALA A 78 -1.60 -9.36 2.69
N VAL A 79 -2.57 -8.73 2.04
CA VAL A 79 -2.30 -7.64 1.07
C VAL A 79 -3.20 -6.44 1.28
N SER A 80 -2.69 -5.21 1.10
CA SER A 80 -3.49 -3.99 1.26
C SER A 80 -3.82 -3.20 -0.01
N GLY A 81 -3.35 -3.68 -1.17
CA GLY A 81 -3.58 -3.00 -2.44
C GLY A 81 -2.81 -1.68 -2.56
N ARG A 82 -3.44 -0.67 -3.15
CA ARG A 82 -2.86 0.66 -3.35
C ARG A 82 -3.09 1.54 -2.13
N GLN A 83 -2.10 2.32 -1.74
CA GLN A 83 -2.20 3.20 -0.58
C GLN A 83 -3.11 4.39 -0.87
N LEU A 84 -4.02 4.71 0.05
CA LEU A 84 -4.77 5.96 0.00
C LEU A 84 -3.80 7.11 0.31
N THR A 85 -3.67 8.07 -0.60
CA THR A 85 -2.85 9.26 -0.40
C THR A 85 -3.67 10.52 -0.68
N SER A 86 -3.56 11.53 0.18
CA SER A 86 -4.09 12.86 -0.11
C SER A 86 -3.04 13.69 -0.83
N HIS A 87 -3.41 14.91 -1.21
CA HIS A 87 -2.43 15.92 -1.61
C HIS A 87 -1.44 16.15 -0.47
N GLN A 88 -0.13 16.15 -0.78
CA GLN A 88 0.98 16.19 0.19
C GLN A 88 1.24 14.89 0.97
N GLY A 89 0.47 13.82 0.73
CA GLY A 89 0.77 12.50 1.27
C GLY A 89 2.03 11.88 0.63
N LEU A 90 2.53 10.81 1.23
CA LEU A 90 3.75 10.12 0.79
C LEU A 90 3.79 9.81 -0.72
N GLU A 91 2.64 9.45 -1.28
CA GLU A 91 2.52 8.92 -2.64
C GLU A 91 2.01 9.97 -3.64
N ASP A 92 2.00 11.25 -3.25
CA ASP A 92 1.70 12.40 -4.12
C ASP A 92 3.00 13.00 -4.70
N SER A 93 3.77 12.16 -5.40
CA SER A 93 5.12 12.48 -5.88
C SER A 93 5.15 13.12 -7.27
N PHE A 94 4.04 13.07 -8.02
CA PHE A 94 3.93 13.57 -9.39
C PHE A 94 3.39 15.01 -9.45
N PRO A 95 3.85 15.83 -10.40
CA PRO A 95 3.39 17.21 -10.52
C PRO A 95 1.92 17.28 -10.94
N ASN A 96 1.17 18.27 -10.43
CA ASN A 96 -0.25 18.50 -10.74
C ASN A 96 -0.56 18.67 -12.24
N SER A 97 0.42 19.01 -13.08
CA SER A 97 0.25 19.08 -14.54
C SER A 97 0.16 17.71 -15.21
N MET A 98 0.48 16.64 -14.48
CA MET A 98 0.42 15.26 -14.93
C MET A 98 -0.80 14.57 -14.33
N GLU A 99 -1.44 13.72 -15.13
CA GLU A 99 -2.46 12.81 -14.59
C GLU A 99 -1.81 11.80 -13.65
N PHE A 100 -2.42 11.59 -12.48
CA PHE A 100 -1.90 10.66 -11.48
C PHE A 100 -1.82 9.24 -12.07
N PRO A 101 -0.65 8.58 -12.08
CA PRO A 101 -0.47 7.36 -12.86
C PRO A 101 -1.43 6.24 -12.44
N PRO A 102 -2.17 5.60 -13.36
CA PRO A 102 -3.11 4.53 -13.02
C PRO A 102 -2.45 3.34 -12.30
N GLY A 103 -1.17 3.08 -12.59
CA GLY A 103 -0.38 2.00 -12.00
C GLY A 103 0.44 2.38 -10.76
N HIS A 104 0.28 3.60 -10.24
CA HIS A 104 0.99 4.08 -9.05
C HIS A 104 0.69 3.21 -7.84
N VAL A 105 1.62 3.15 -6.88
CA VAL A 105 1.46 2.38 -5.63
C VAL A 105 0.44 3.03 -4.69
N GLY A 106 0.24 4.34 -4.83
CA GLY A 106 -0.83 5.12 -4.21
C GLY A 106 -2.03 5.32 -5.12
N VAL A 107 -3.15 5.78 -4.55
CA VAL A 107 -4.30 6.35 -5.24
C VAL A 107 -4.65 7.68 -4.59
N LEU A 108 -4.75 8.73 -5.41
CA LEU A 108 -5.01 10.08 -4.94
C LEU A 108 -6.47 10.24 -4.50
N ILE A 109 -6.66 10.66 -3.25
CA ILE A 109 -7.94 10.92 -2.61
C ILE A 109 -8.17 12.43 -2.61
N ARG A 110 -9.25 12.86 -3.26
CA ARG A 110 -9.59 14.28 -3.42
C ARG A 110 -10.58 14.78 -2.38
N ASP A 111 -11.45 13.89 -1.89
CA ASP A 111 -12.49 14.20 -0.93
C ASP A 111 -12.96 12.94 -0.18
N ALA A 112 -13.84 13.14 0.81
CA ALA A 112 -14.38 12.07 1.64
C ALA A 112 -15.23 11.04 0.85
N SER A 113 -15.85 11.44 -0.26
CA SER A 113 -16.60 10.51 -1.11
C SER A 113 -15.64 9.60 -1.89
N ASP A 114 -14.57 10.18 -2.45
CA ASP A 114 -13.49 9.44 -3.12
C ASP A 114 -12.82 8.46 -2.15
N LEU A 115 -12.59 8.90 -0.90
CA LEU A 115 -12.04 8.05 0.17
C LEU A 115 -12.88 6.79 0.41
N ILE A 116 -14.19 6.93 0.57
CA ILE A 116 -15.09 5.79 0.81
C ILE A 116 -15.17 4.89 -0.43
N GLU A 117 -15.25 5.49 -1.63
CA GLU A 117 -15.31 4.74 -2.88
C GLU A 117 -14.04 3.91 -3.09
N GLN A 118 -12.85 4.48 -2.88
CA GLN A 118 -11.58 3.77 -3.02
C GLN A 118 -11.43 2.64 -2.01
N ILE A 119 -11.87 2.82 -0.76
CA ILE A 119 -11.90 1.72 0.22
C ILE A 119 -12.77 0.57 -0.30
N ARG A 120 -13.99 0.86 -0.71
CA ARG A 120 -14.92 -0.17 -1.22
C ARG A 120 -14.40 -0.85 -2.47
N TYR A 121 -13.82 -0.08 -3.39
CA TYR A 121 -13.22 -0.57 -4.62
C TYR A 121 -12.12 -1.58 -4.31
N GLN A 122 -11.17 -1.22 -3.43
CA GLN A 122 -10.07 -2.12 -3.08
C GLN A 122 -10.55 -3.36 -2.29
N VAL A 123 -11.53 -3.21 -1.38
CA VAL A 123 -12.14 -4.37 -0.71
C VAL A 123 -12.81 -5.32 -1.71
N LYS A 124 -13.50 -4.78 -2.72
CA LYS A 124 -14.08 -5.57 -3.82
C LYS A 124 -12.99 -6.31 -4.61
N ASP A 125 -11.83 -5.69 -4.78
CA ASP A 125 -10.65 -6.30 -5.42
C ASP A 125 -9.90 -7.29 -4.50
N GLY A 126 -10.45 -7.58 -3.31
CA GLY A 126 -10.01 -8.69 -2.47
C GLY A 126 -8.81 -8.39 -1.58
N VAL A 127 -8.54 -7.13 -1.24
CA VAL A 127 -7.51 -6.78 -0.24
C VAL A 127 -7.92 -7.26 1.16
N ASP A 128 -6.94 -7.55 2.02
CA ASP A 128 -7.09 -7.96 3.43
C ASP A 128 -7.01 -6.77 4.40
N ALA A 129 -6.40 -5.68 3.96
CA ALA A 129 -6.27 -4.45 4.72
C ALA A 129 -6.38 -3.21 3.81
N ILE A 130 -6.58 -2.05 4.40
CA ILE A 130 -6.47 -0.75 3.74
C ILE A 130 -5.17 -0.09 4.20
N LYS A 131 -4.36 0.41 3.26
CA LYS A 131 -3.16 1.18 3.55
C LYS A 131 -3.42 2.68 3.38
N VAL A 132 -2.94 3.48 4.33
CA VAL A 132 -3.01 4.94 4.30
C VAL A 132 -1.61 5.54 4.35
N SER A 133 -1.35 6.51 3.48
CA SER A 133 -0.23 7.44 3.58
C SER A 133 -0.61 8.56 4.55
N GLY A 134 -0.46 8.32 5.85
CA GLY A 134 -0.91 9.24 6.90
C GLY A 134 0.00 10.45 7.11
N SER A 135 1.23 10.41 6.61
CA SER A 135 2.14 11.56 6.51
C SER A 135 2.99 11.42 5.25
N ASN A 136 3.73 12.47 4.90
CA ASN A 136 4.84 12.36 3.97
C ASN A 136 6.09 11.75 4.65
N ASP A 137 7.15 11.52 3.88
CA ASP A 137 8.47 11.13 4.35
C ASP A 137 9.53 12.01 3.67
N SER A 138 10.26 12.78 4.46
CA SER A 138 11.28 13.71 3.96
C SER A 138 12.49 13.00 3.32
N LEU A 139 12.62 11.68 3.52
CA LEU A 139 13.59 10.86 2.81
C LEU A 139 13.19 10.57 1.35
N ILE A 140 11.90 10.69 1.04
CA ILE A 140 11.33 10.45 -0.30
C ILE A 140 11.03 11.78 -0.99
N THR A 141 10.39 12.72 -0.28
CA THR A 141 10.07 14.05 -0.77
C THR A 141 10.84 15.09 0.04
N PRO A 142 12.00 15.58 -0.44
CA PRO A 142 12.75 16.62 0.25
C PRO A 142 11.88 17.85 0.54
N ASP A 143 12.06 18.44 1.72
CA ASP A 143 11.29 19.61 2.19
C ASP A 143 9.77 19.39 2.33
N SER A 144 9.31 18.13 2.35
CA SER A 144 7.91 17.81 2.63
C SER A 144 7.46 18.34 3.99
N LEU A 145 6.19 18.72 4.09
CA LEU A 145 5.56 19.08 5.36
C LEU A 145 5.70 17.95 6.39
N ASP A 146 6.25 18.27 7.57
CA ASP A 146 6.21 17.38 8.73
C ASP A 146 4.84 17.51 9.42
N GLY A 147 3.84 16.83 8.85
CA GLY A 147 2.45 16.93 9.29
C GLY A 147 1.63 15.69 8.93
N ALA A 148 0.40 15.64 9.43
CA ALA A 148 -0.57 14.63 9.01
C ALA A 148 -1.09 14.97 7.61
N ALA A 149 -1.22 13.95 6.77
CA ALA A 149 -1.79 14.06 5.43
C ALA A 149 -3.33 14.04 5.44
N TYR A 150 -3.92 13.63 6.56
CA TYR A 150 -5.37 13.55 6.77
C TYR A 150 -5.73 14.17 8.12
N MET A 151 -6.94 14.71 8.21
CA MET A 151 -7.53 15.13 9.48
C MET A 151 -7.93 13.93 10.34
N ASP A 152 -8.12 14.14 11.64
CA ASP A 152 -8.56 13.10 12.58
C ASP A 152 -9.90 12.48 12.15
N GLU A 153 -10.84 13.27 11.64
CA GLU A 153 -12.13 12.78 11.15
C GLU A 153 -12.00 11.88 9.91
N GLU A 154 -11.01 12.16 9.06
CA GLU A 154 -10.71 11.36 7.88
C GLU A 154 -10.07 10.02 8.29
N PHE A 155 -9.10 10.02 9.22
CA PHE A 155 -8.56 8.79 9.78
C PHE A 155 -9.65 7.92 10.42
N ALA A 156 -10.55 8.53 11.19
CA ALA A 156 -11.68 7.83 11.81
C ALA A 156 -12.64 7.27 10.76
N THR A 157 -12.87 8.00 9.66
CA THR A 157 -13.71 7.53 8.54
C THR A 157 -13.08 6.33 7.84
N ILE A 158 -11.76 6.36 7.57
CA ILE A 158 -11.05 5.23 6.96
C ILE A 158 -11.16 3.99 7.84
N ALA A 159 -10.82 4.11 9.13
CA ALA A 159 -10.85 2.99 10.07
C ALA A 159 -12.26 2.42 10.18
N LYS A 160 -13.27 3.28 10.35
CA LYS A 160 -14.68 2.89 10.43
C LYS A 160 -15.14 2.11 9.19
N GLU A 161 -14.86 2.62 7.99
CA GLU A 161 -15.30 1.97 6.76
C GLU A 161 -14.56 0.67 6.49
N ALA A 162 -13.24 0.62 6.73
CA ALA A 162 -12.44 -0.60 6.63
C ALA A 162 -12.96 -1.68 7.60
N HIS A 163 -13.16 -1.33 8.88
CA HIS A 163 -13.67 -2.26 9.90
C HIS A 163 -15.11 -2.70 9.60
N ARG A 164 -15.98 -1.80 9.12
CA ARG A 164 -17.34 -2.16 8.68
C ARG A 164 -17.34 -3.21 7.57
N LEU A 165 -16.30 -3.20 6.72
CA LEU A 165 -16.08 -4.17 5.65
C LEU A 165 -15.23 -5.39 6.08
N GLY A 166 -14.88 -5.49 7.38
CA GLY A 166 -14.10 -6.61 7.91
C GLY A 166 -12.65 -6.62 7.44
N ARG A 167 -12.04 -5.44 7.27
CA ARG A 167 -10.63 -5.26 6.88
C ARG A 167 -9.87 -4.47 7.92
N MET A 168 -8.60 -4.78 8.10
CA MET A 168 -7.71 -3.99 8.95
C MET A 168 -7.34 -2.67 8.27
N CYS A 169 -6.90 -1.70 9.05
CA CYS A 169 -6.29 -0.47 8.54
C CYS A 169 -4.83 -0.39 8.98
N THR A 170 -3.94 0.04 8.09
CA THR A 170 -2.54 0.32 8.42
C THR A 170 -2.15 1.69 7.90
N VAL A 171 -1.28 2.38 8.61
CA VAL A 171 -0.86 3.74 8.28
C VAL A 171 0.65 3.83 8.11
N HIS A 172 1.11 4.63 7.16
CA HIS A 172 2.45 5.21 7.21
C HIS A 172 2.36 6.51 8.00
N ALA A 173 3.06 6.60 9.13
CA ALA A 173 3.10 7.79 9.97
C ALA A 173 4.54 8.03 10.44
N ARG A 174 5.19 9.03 9.85
CA ARG A 174 6.49 9.57 10.28
C ARG A 174 6.29 10.80 11.17
N SER A 175 5.30 11.63 10.85
CA SER A 175 4.93 12.77 11.68
C SER A 175 4.20 12.32 12.94
N ARG A 176 4.38 13.09 14.02
CA ARG A 176 3.71 12.84 15.31
C ARG A 176 2.19 12.87 15.16
N ASP A 177 1.67 13.85 14.43
CA ASP A 177 0.24 14.10 14.34
C ASP A 177 -0.48 12.99 13.57
N ALA A 178 0.14 12.46 12.51
CA ALA A 178 -0.35 11.26 11.83
C ALA A 178 -0.39 10.03 12.74
N GLY A 179 0.63 9.87 13.59
CA GLY A 179 0.69 8.77 14.55
C GLY A 179 -0.41 8.85 15.60
N ILE A 180 -0.70 10.04 16.13
CA ILE A 180 -1.77 10.27 17.10
C ILE A 180 -3.15 10.08 16.45
N GLY A 181 -3.40 10.75 15.32
CA GLY A 181 -4.69 10.68 14.62
C GLY A 181 -5.07 9.25 14.24
N ALA A 182 -4.10 8.46 13.76
CA ALA A 182 -4.31 7.06 13.45
C ALA A 182 -4.59 6.20 14.70
N ALA A 183 -3.87 6.41 15.80
CA ALA A 183 -4.05 5.64 17.04
C ALA A 183 -5.38 5.92 17.74
N LEU A 184 -5.92 7.14 17.62
CA LEU A 184 -7.23 7.49 18.18
C LEU A 184 -8.41 6.99 17.34
N SER A 185 -8.13 6.55 16.10
CA SER A 185 -9.14 6.10 15.14
C SER A 185 -9.35 4.59 15.10
N SER A 186 -8.43 3.80 15.70
CA SER A 186 -8.39 2.34 15.64
C SER A 186 -9.39 1.64 16.56
#